data_AF-A0A0C1JU39-F1
#
_entry.id   AF-A0A0C1JU39-F1
#
_cell.length_a   1.000
_cell.length_b   1.000
_cell.length_c   1.000
_cell.angle_alpha   90.00
_cell.angle_beta   90.00
_cell.angle_gamma   90.00
#
_symmetry.space_group_name_H-M   'P 1'
#
loop_
_entity.id
_entity.type
_entity.pdbx_description
1 polymer ?
#
loop_
_entity_poly.entity_id
_entity_poly.type
_entity_poly.pdbx_seq_one_letter_code
_entity_poly.pdbx_strand_id
1 'polypeptide(L)'
;MAKSTLKTRPIFHWTPLRIKAHLLLCFINLFLERFLESLLRQNNVYLTPDRIRHALAQVHTTIFEDRSTKREGAMQSLLCQDAQAIFKVLGIPTQRNTTFQSQSCA
;
A
#
# COMPACT_ATOMS: atom_id res chain seq x y z
N MET A 1 11.82 8.47 35.47
CA MET A 1 10.79 9.32 34.86
C MET A 1 9.87 8.47 33.99
N ALA A 2 8.60 8.83 33.91
CA ALA A 2 7.46 7.95 33.77
C ALA A 2 7.32 7.22 32.42
N LYS A 3 7.13 5.91 32.55
CA LYS A 3 6.70 4.91 31.59
C LYS A 3 5.19 5.07 31.33
N SER A 4 4.75 6.03 30.52
CA SER A 4 3.29 6.25 30.38
C SER A 4 2.82 7.04 29.14
N THR A 5 2.95 6.51 27.90
CA THR A 5 2.05 6.97 26.81
C THR A 5 1.82 5.99 25.64
N LEU A 6 2.34 4.77 25.65
CA LEU A 6 1.88 3.76 24.69
C LEU A 6 1.02 2.74 25.43
N LYS A 7 -0.30 2.96 25.40
CA LYS A 7 -1.30 1.92 25.71
C LYS A 7 -1.29 0.89 24.57
N THR A 8 -0.15 0.28 24.28
CA THR A 8 -0.12 -0.95 23.50
C THR A 8 -0.69 -2.00 24.43
N ARG A 9 -1.94 -2.43 24.23
CA ARG A 9 -2.46 -3.60 24.94
C ARG A 9 -1.52 -4.75 24.56
N PRO A 10 -0.72 -5.31 25.49
CA PRO A 10 0.14 -6.42 25.14
C PRO A 10 -0.77 -7.63 24.92
N ILE A 11 -0.96 -8.01 23.65
CA ILE A 11 -1.68 -9.24 23.32
C ILE A 11 -0.64 -10.36 23.34
N PHE A 12 -0.42 -10.93 24.53
CA PHE A 12 0.43 -12.11 24.69
C PHE A 12 -0.26 -13.30 24.01
N HIS A 13 0.14 -13.60 22.77
CA HIS A 13 -0.29 -14.80 22.07
C HIS A 13 0.61 -15.97 22.50
N TRP A 14 0.13 -16.79 23.43
CA TRP A 14 0.89 -17.89 24.02
C TRP A 14 0.98 -19.16 23.14
N THR A 15 0.39 -19.16 21.95
CA THR A 15 0.50 -20.29 21.02
C THR A 15 1.73 -20.11 20.11
N PRO A 16 2.66 -21.09 20.07
CA PRO A 16 3.92 -20.97 19.30
C PRO A 16 3.67 -20.74 17.80
N LEU A 17 2.53 -21.20 17.29
CA LEU A 17 2.10 -20.97 15.91
C LEU A 17 1.85 -19.48 15.60
N ARG A 18 1.19 -18.73 16.49
CA ARG A 18 0.88 -17.31 16.29
C ARG A 18 2.14 -16.44 16.31
N ILE A 19 3.08 -16.77 17.20
CA ILE A 19 4.39 -16.08 17.27
C ILE A 19 5.17 -16.31 15.98
N LYS A 20 5.28 -17.56 15.52
CA LYS A 20 5.95 -17.90 14.25
C LYS A 20 5.29 -17.19 13.06
N ALA A 21 3.96 -17.16 13.00
CA ALA A 21 3.24 -16.48 11.92
C ALA A 21 3.46 -14.97 11.91
N HIS A 22 3.45 -14.31 13.08
CA HIS A 22 3.71 -12.86 13.17
C HIS A 22 5.14 -12.52 12.75
N LEU A 23 6.13 -13.30 13.20
CA LEU A 23 7.53 -13.13 12.81
C LEU A 23 7.72 -13.34 11.30
N LEU A 24 7.09 -14.37 10.74
CA LEU A 24 7.11 -14.64 9.31
C LEU A 24 6.50 -13.49 8.51
N LEU A 25 5.35 -12.97 8.93
CA LEU A 25 4.69 -11.84 8.26
C LEU A 25 5.55 -10.58 8.32
N CYS A 26 6.15 -10.29 9.48
CA CYS A 26 7.08 -9.16 9.62
C CYS A 26 8.30 -9.33 8.70
N PHE A 27 8.84 -10.55 8.61
CA PHE A 27 9.96 -10.86 7.73
C PHE A 27 9.59 -10.68 6.26
N ILE A 28 8.42 -11.19 5.82
CA ILE A 28 7.93 -11.02 4.44
C ILE A 28 7.74 -9.54 4.11
N ASN A 29 7.12 -8.76 5.00
CA ASN A 29 6.93 -7.32 4.79
C ASN A 29 8.27 -6.58 4.66
N LEU A 30 9.22 -6.83 5.57
CA LEU A 30 10.55 -6.23 5.50
C LEU A 30 11.30 -6.64 4.24
N PHE A 31 11.24 -7.92 3.87
CA PHE A 31 11.87 -8.45 2.67
C PHE A 31 11.30 -7.76 1.42
N LEU A 32 9.98 -7.66 1.31
CA LEU A 32 9.30 -7.04 0.16
C LEU A 32 9.68 -5.57 0.02
N GLU A 33 9.74 -4.83 1.12
CA GLU A 33 10.15 -3.42 1.10
C GLU A 33 11.60 -3.24 0.66
N ARG A 34 12.52 -4.07 1.15
CA ARG A 34 13.93 -4.01 0.75
C ARG A 34 14.15 -4.46 -0.68
N PHE A 35 13.39 -5.46 -1.12
CA PHE A 35 13.39 -5.90 -2.50
C PHE A 35 12.91 -4.79 -3.44
N LEU A 36 11.80 -4.13 -3.10
CA LEU A 36 11.26 -3.02 -3.87
C LEU A 36 12.22 -1.83 -3.90
N GLU A 37 12.83 -1.48 -2.76
CA GLU A 37 13.86 -0.44 -2.68
C GLU A 37 15.05 -0.77 -3.61
N SER A 38 15.53 -2.00 -3.60
CA SER A 38 16.63 -2.44 -4.48
C SER A 38 16.24 -2.35 -5.96
N LEU A 39 15.03 -2.77 -6.32
CA LEU A 39 14.53 -2.75 -7.69
C LEU A 39 14.38 -1.30 -8.21
N LEU A 40 13.88 -0.39 -7.37
CA LEU A 40 13.80 1.04 -7.70
C LEU A 40 15.18 1.67 -7.89
N ARG A 41 16.14 1.34 -7.03
CA ARG A 41 17.54 1.81 -7.15
C ARG A 41 18.18 1.35 -8.46
N GLN A 42 17.94 0.12 -8.89
CA GLN A 42 18.43 -0.39 -10.19
C GLN A 42 17.86 0.40 -11.37
N ASN A 43 16.66 0.95 -11.23
CA ASN A 43 15.99 1.78 -12.24
C ASN A 43 16.30 3.29 -12.08
N ASN A 44 17.35 3.66 -11.33
CA ASN A 44 17.75 5.04 -11.02
C ASN A 44 16.69 5.86 -10.27
N VAL A 45 15.77 5.21 -9.55
CA VAL A 45 14.77 5.86 -8.71
C VAL A 45 15.20 5.75 -7.25
N TYR A 46 15.64 6.87 -6.67
CA TYR A 46 16.06 6.94 -5.27
C TYR A 46 14.89 7.29 -4.36
N LEU A 47 14.20 6.27 -3.88
CA LEU A 47 13.12 6.40 -2.89
C LEU A 47 13.51 5.73 -1.58
N THR A 48 13.23 6.39 -0.47
CA THR A 48 13.35 5.80 0.87
C THR A 48 12.19 4.84 1.13
N PRO A 49 12.36 3.77 1.94
CA PRO A 49 11.29 2.84 2.29
C PRO A 49 10.02 3.52 2.82
N ASP A 50 10.17 4.59 3.62
CA ASP A 50 9.04 5.36 4.16
C ASP A 50 8.19 6.01 3.05
N ARG A 51 8.84 6.71 2.11
CA ARG A 51 8.19 7.28 0.93
C ARG A 51 7.53 6.22 0.06
N ILE A 52 8.15 5.06 -0.11
CA ILE A 52 7.57 3.95 -0.87
C ILE A 52 6.27 3.49 -0.21
N ARG A 53 6.28 3.26 1.11
CA ARG A 53 5.08 2.90 1.87
C ARG A 53 4.00 3.97 1.77
N HIS A 54 4.37 5.24 1.90
CA HIS A 54 3.43 6.37 1.81
C HIS A 54 2.79 6.46 0.43
N ALA A 55 3.61 6.41 -0.63
CA ALA A 55 3.15 6.46 -2.01
C ALA A 55 2.22 5.29 -2.34
N LEU A 56 2.53 4.07 -1.87
CA LEU A 56 1.68 2.89 -2.06
C LEU A 56 0.40 2.94 -1.22
N ALA A 57 0.46 3.44 0.02
CA ALA A 57 -0.71 3.54 0.89
C ALA A 57 -1.76 4.53 0.36
N GLN A 58 -1.36 5.52 -0.42
CA GLN A 58 -2.27 6.45 -1.09
C GLN A 58 -3.02 5.82 -2.27
N VAL A 59 -2.53 4.69 -2.80
CA VAL A 59 -3.14 4.03 -3.95
C VAL A 59 -4.28 3.16 -3.46
N HIS A 60 -5.51 3.55 -3.77
CA HIS A 60 -6.68 2.70 -3.59
C HIS A 60 -7.42 2.55 -4.91
N THR A 61 -7.94 1.34 -5.14
CA THR A 61 -8.83 1.04 -6.25
C THR A 61 -10.12 0.47 -5.68
N THR A 62 -11.24 1.13 -5.95
CA THR A 62 -12.59 0.61 -5.64
C THR A 62 -13.19 0.00 -6.89
N ILE A 63 -13.64 -1.24 -6.79
CA ILE A 63 -14.42 -1.92 -7.83
C ILE A 63 -15.89 -1.74 -7.46
N PHE A 64 -16.70 -1.27 -8.41
CA PHE A 64 -18.13 -1.07 -8.26
C PHE A 64 -18.89 -1.81 -9.34
N GLU A 65 -20.00 -2.43 -8.96
CA GLU A 65 -20.91 -3.12 -9.87
C GLU A 65 -22.20 -2.32 -9.96
N ASP A 66 -22.55 -1.85 -11.16
CA ASP A 66 -23.85 -1.23 -11.38
C ASP A 66 -24.92 -2.31 -11.54
N ARG A 67 -25.81 -2.41 -10.55
CA ARG A 67 -26.90 -3.39 -10.50
C ARG A 67 -27.91 -3.23 -11.65
N SER A 68 -27.99 -2.04 -12.25
CA SER A 68 -28.95 -1.75 -13.32
C SER A 68 -28.41 -2.10 -14.71
N THR A 69 -27.14 -1.82 -14.97
CA THR A 69 -26.50 -2.07 -16.27
C THR A 69 -25.64 -3.32 -16.32
N LYS A 70 -25.45 -4.02 -15.19
CA LYS A 70 -24.59 -5.20 -15.04
C LYS A 70 -23.13 -4.95 -15.46
N ARG A 71 -22.70 -3.69 -15.42
CA ARG A 71 -21.33 -3.28 -15.76
C ARG A 71 -20.51 -3.18 -14.50
N GLU A 72 -19.32 -3.76 -14.55
CA GLU A 72 -18.29 -3.62 -13.53
C GLU A 72 -17.41 -2.43 -13.92
N GLY A 73 -17.27 -1.48 -13.01
CA GLY A 73 -16.36 -0.35 -13.13
C GLY A 73 -15.30 -0.40 -12.04
N ALA A 74 -14.13 0.18 -12.32
CA ALA A 74 -13.09 0.34 -11.33
C ALA A 74 -12.70 1.81 -11.27
N MET A 75 -12.65 2.37 -10.07
CA MET A 75 -12.17 3.73 -9.80
C MET A 75 -10.87 3.65 -9.03
N GLN A 76 -9.85 4.37 -9.50
CA GLN A 76 -8.55 4.46 -8.84
C GLN A 76 -8.33 5.87 -8.30
N SER A 77 -7.68 6.00 -7.15
CA SER A 77 -7.20 7.29 -6.66
C SER A 77 -6.17 7.94 -7.58
N LEU A 78 -6.05 9.25 -7.46
CA LEU A 78 -4.96 10.01 -8.08
C LEU A 78 -3.61 9.48 -7.58
N LEU A 79 -2.73 9.15 -8.53
CA LEU A 79 -1.41 8.62 -8.24
C LEU A 79 -0.40 9.77 -8.08
N CYS A 80 0.28 9.81 -6.94
CA CYS A 80 1.44 10.69 -6.74
C CYS A 80 2.57 10.35 -7.73
N GLN A 81 3.45 11.30 -8.03
CA GLN A 81 4.60 11.10 -8.93
C GLN A 81 5.47 9.91 -8.52
N ASP A 82 5.71 9.74 -7.21
CA ASP A 82 6.47 8.62 -6.66
C ASP A 82 5.76 7.28 -6.93
N ALA A 83 4.43 7.24 -6.75
CA ALA A 83 3.64 6.04 -7.05
C ALA A 83 3.67 5.68 -8.54
N GLN A 84 3.56 6.68 -9.42
CA GLN A 84 3.65 6.45 -10.88
C GLN A 84 5.02 5.89 -11.29
N ALA A 85 6.11 6.40 -10.69
CA ALA A 85 7.45 5.88 -10.92
C ALA A 85 7.56 4.42 -10.47
N ILE A 86 6.99 4.07 -9.30
CA ILE A 86 6.94 2.71 -8.79
C ILE A 86 6.16 1.79 -9.74
N PHE A 87 4.95 2.16 -10.16
CA PHE A 87 4.15 1.34 -11.07
C PHE A 87 4.83 1.13 -12.43
N LYS A 88 5.49 2.16 -12.96
CA LYS A 88 6.26 2.09 -14.20
C LYS A 88 7.39 1.07 -14.09
N VAL A 89 8.15 1.12 -12.99
CA VAL A 89 9.26 0.20 -12.74
C VAL A 89 8.76 -1.23 -12.50
N LEU A 90 7.61 -1.39 -11.85
CA LEU A 90 6.98 -2.70 -11.63
C LEU A 90 6.28 -3.27 -12.90
N GLY A 91 6.19 -2.50 -13.98
CA GLY A 91 5.50 -2.92 -15.21
C GLY A 91 3.99 -3.11 -15.06
N ILE A 92 3.39 -2.49 -14.03
CA ILE A 92 1.97 -2.63 -13.74
C ILE A 92 1.19 -1.55 -14.51
N PRO A 93 0.16 -1.92 -15.28
CA PRO A 93 -0.65 -0.95 -16.00
C PRO A 93 -1.48 -0.10 -15.02
N THR A 94 -1.27 1.21 -15.03
CA THR A 94 -2.14 2.15 -14.33
C THR A 94 -3.51 2.20 -15.02
N GLN A 95 -4.55 1.67 -14.36
CA GLN A 95 -5.92 1.69 -14.88
C GLN A 95 -6.47 3.12 -14.79
N ARG A 96 -6.48 3.82 -15.93
CA ARG A 96 -6.95 5.21 -16.04
C ARG A 96 -8.40 5.28 -16.52
N ASN A 97 -9.24 4.38 -16.02
CA ASN A 97 -10.53 4.12 -16.65
C ASN A 97 -11.70 4.67 -15.80
N THR A 98 -12.35 5.67 -16.38
CA THR A 98 -13.65 6.27 -16.04
C THR A 98 -13.74 7.12 -14.77
N THR A 99 -13.46 8.40 -14.98
CA THR A 99 -13.95 9.58 -14.26
C THR A 99 -15.37 9.42 -13.72
N PHE A 100 -15.52 9.54 -12.40
CA PHE A 100 -16.63 10.30 -11.83
C PHE A 100 -16.01 11.41 -10.99
N GLN A 101 -16.13 12.66 -11.46
CA GLN A 101 -15.81 13.82 -10.64
C GLN A 101 -16.88 13.91 -9.54
N SER A 102 -16.58 13.39 -8.35
CA SER A 102 -17.23 13.94 -7.16
C SER A 102 -16.55 15.28 -6.88
N GLN A 103 -17.24 16.35 -7.25
CA GLN A 103 -16.94 17.70 -6.79
C GLN A 103 -16.77 17.69 -5.26
N SER A 104 -15.69 18.34 -4.82
CA SER A 104 -15.60 19.20 -3.63
C SER A 104 -16.30 18.72 -2.34
N CYS A 105 -15.52 18.43 -1.30
CA CYS A 105 -15.88 18.82 0.07
C CYS A 105 -14.64 19.47 0.73
N ALA A 106 -14.91 20.59 1.40
CA ALA A 106 -13.98 21.62 1.88
C ALA A 106 -12.95 21.16 2.91
#